data_AF-A0A3T0LZD3-F1
#
_entry.id   AF-A0A3T0LZD3-F1
#
_cell.length_a   1.000
_cell.length_b   1.000
_cell.length_c   1.000
_cell.angle_alpha   90.00
_cell.angle_beta   90.00
_cell.angle_gamma   90.00
#
_symmetry.space_group_name_H-M   'P 1'
#
loop_
_entity.id
_entity.type
_entity.pdbx_description
1 polymer ?
#
loop_
_entity_poly.entity_id
_entity_poly.type
_entity_poly.pdbx_seq_one_letter_code
_entity_poly.pdbx_strand_id
1 'polypeptide(L)'
;MNNVIQEILIDIIKAFLLLSIFEPLHNKKKFIIHNKIKTELFCILFVFITYLSTFYISKIYHTLFLLIFYILLLAYITKIKIFDSTVIVCLFATITLTTETFIEIIEMIIFNANLNQIFFK
;
A
#
# COMPACT_ATOMS: atom_id res chain seq x y z
N MET A 1 -16.09 -12.85 9.30
CA MET A 1 -16.76 -11.92 8.36
C MET A 1 -16.34 -10.47 8.57
N ASN A 2 -16.12 -9.99 9.82
CA ASN A 2 -15.55 -8.65 10.07
C ASN A 2 -14.17 -8.41 9.44
N ASN A 3 -13.32 -9.43 9.32
CA ASN A 3 -11.95 -9.25 8.83
C ASN A 3 -11.86 -8.86 7.35
N VAL A 4 -12.74 -9.37 6.48
CA VAL A 4 -12.62 -9.11 5.01
C VAL A 4 -12.99 -7.68 4.67
N ILE A 5 -14.05 -7.14 5.26
CA ILE A 5 -14.46 -5.73 5.06
C ILE A 5 -13.36 -4.80 5.58
N GLN A 6 -12.78 -5.12 6.73
CA GLN A 6 -11.68 -4.36 7.31
C GLN A 6 -10.41 -4.41 6.43
N GLU A 7 -10.07 -5.57 5.87
CA GLU A 7 -8.93 -5.73 4.95
C GLU A 7 -9.10 -4.88 3.69
N ILE A 8 -10.27 -4.95 3.06
CA ILE A 8 -10.62 -4.11 1.90
C ILE A 8 -10.54 -2.62 2.24
N LEU A 9 -11.06 -2.21 3.40
CA LEU A 9 -10.98 -0.80 3.84
C LEU A 9 -9.53 -0.34 4.03
N ILE A 10 -8.69 -1.17 4.64
CA ILE A 10 -7.27 -0.88 4.82
C ILE A 10 -6.57 -0.76 3.46
N ASP A 11 -6.88 -1.64 2.50
CA ASP A 11 -6.30 -1.60 1.16
C ASP A 11 -6.72 -0.35 0.38
N ILE A 12 -7.98 0.08 0.55
CA ILE A 12 -8.45 1.36 -0.01
C ILE A 12 -7.66 2.52 0.60
N ILE A 13 -7.47 2.54 1.92
CA ILE A 13 -6.67 3.58 2.60
C ILE A 13 -5.22 3.58 2.09
N LYS A 14 -4.60 2.41 1.93
CA LYS A 14 -3.25 2.26 1.37
C LYS A 14 -3.17 2.80 -0.06
N ALA A 15 -4.16 2.51 -0.90
CA ALA A 15 -4.22 3.04 -2.27
C ALA A 15 -4.29 4.58 -2.28
N PHE A 16 -5.11 5.17 -1.41
CA PHE A 16 -5.19 6.63 -1.25
C PHE A 16 -3.90 7.23 -0.69
N LEU A 17 -3.23 6.56 0.25
CA LEU A 17 -1.93 7.00 0.78
C LEU A 17 -0.89 7.06 -0.34
N LEU A 18 -0.81 6.03 -1.18
CA LEU A 18 0.12 5.98 -2.32
C LEU A 18 -0.14 7.11 -3.32
N LEU A 19 -1.41 7.37 -3.67
CA LEU A 19 -1.76 8.49 -4.54
C LEU A 19 -1.47 9.85 -3.90
N SER A 20 -1.64 9.97 -2.58
CA SER A 20 -1.36 11.20 -1.82
C SER A 20 0.14 11.51 -1.77
N ILE A 21 1.02 10.49 -1.79
CA ILE A 21 2.47 10.66 -1.92
C ILE A 21 2.85 11.10 -3.34
N PHE A 22 2.15 10.56 -4.35
CA PHE A 22 2.38 10.90 -5.74
C PHE A 22 2.09 12.38 -6.05
N GLU A 23 0.98 12.94 -5.55
CA GLU A 23 0.57 14.31 -5.85
C GLU A 23 1.64 15.39 -5.60
N PRO A 24 2.27 15.48 -4.40
CA PRO A 24 3.28 16.48 -4.10
C PRO A 24 4.59 16.22 -4.85
N LEU A 25 5.00 14.95 -5.00
CA LEU A 25 6.27 14.61 -5.67
C LEU A 25 6.26 14.98 -7.15
N HIS A 26 5.09 14.92 -7.80
CA HIS A 26 4.98 15.22 -9.23
C HIS A 26 4.42 16.62 -9.53
N ASN A 27 4.22 17.45 -8.51
CA ASN A 27 3.65 18.80 -8.58
C ASN A 27 2.30 18.88 -9.31
N LYS A 28 1.60 17.75 -9.45
CA LYS A 28 0.25 17.64 -10.01
C LYS A 28 -0.77 17.78 -8.89
N LYS A 29 -0.75 18.94 -8.22
CA LYS A 29 -1.72 19.27 -7.16
C LYS A 29 -3.12 19.05 -7.72
N LYS A 30 -3.97 18.26 -7.04
CA LYS A 30 -5.34 17.89 -7.45
C LYS A 30 -5.45 16.83 -8.55
N PHE A 31 -4.44 16.00 -8.78
CA PHE A 31 -4.56 14.86 -9.71
C PHE A 31 -5.75 13.97 -9.38
N ILE A 32 -5.96 13.68 -8.08
CA ILE A 32 -7.06 12.85 -7.58
C ILE A 32 -8.41 13.48 -7.93
N ILE A 33 -8.55 14.80 -7.76
CA ILE A 33 -9.80 15.53 -7.99
C ILE A 33 -10.09 15.68 -9.49
N HIS A 34 -9.06 15.90 -10.31
CA HIS A 34 -9.21 16.14 -11.75
C HIS A 34 -9.39 14.84 -12.54
N ASN A 35 -8.78 13.73 -12.13
CA ASN A 35 -8.81 12.46 -12.86
C ASN A 35 -9.58 11.36 -12.09
N LYS A 36 -10.81 11.65 -11.66
CA LYS A 36 -11.63 10.73 -10.84
C LYS A 36 -11.67 9.29 -11.38
N ILE A 37 -11.89 9.11 -12.68
CA ILE A 37 -11.97 7.78 -13.31
C ILE A 37 -10.65 7.00 -13.17
N LYS A 38 -9.51 7.69 -13.33
CA LYS A 38 -8.19 7.04 -13.22
C LYS A 38 -7.88 6.68 -11.76
N THR A 39 -8.24 7.55 -10.83
CA THR A 39 -8.11 7.32 -9.38
C THR A 39 -8.95 6.11 -8.98
N GLU A 40 -10.20 6.05 -9.42
CA GLU A 40 -11.11 4.93 -9.11
C GLU A 40 -10.60 3.62 -9.71
N LEU A 41 -10.20 3.63 -10.98
CA LEU A 41 -9.58 2.47 -11.64
C LEU A 41 -8.32 2.00 -10.90
N PHE A 42 -7.48 2.93 -10.46
CA PHE A 42 -6.29 2.63 -9.66
C PHE A 42 -6.67 1.92 -8.36
N CYS A 43 -7.63 2.47 -7.60
CA CYS A 43 -8.07 1.86 -6.34
C CYS A 43 -8.66 0.46 -6.55
N ILE A 44 -9.50 0.27 -7.57
CA ILE A 44 -10.10 -1.04 -7.88
C ILE A 44 -9.00 -2.07 -8.19
N LEU A 45 -8.07 -1.72 -9.09
CA LEU A 45 -6.96 -2.63 -9.45
C LEU A 45 -6.02 -2.91 -8.28
N PHE A 46 -5.74 -1.90 -7.46
CA PHE A 46 -4.91 -2.01 -6.28
C PHE A 46 -5.51 -3.00 -5.28
N VAL A 47 -6.78 -2.81 -4.91
CA VAL A 47 -7.49 -3.68 -3.96
C VAL A 47 -7.64 -5.09 -4.52
N PHE A 48 -8.04 -5.20 -5.79
CA PHE A 48 -8.24 -6.51 -6.42
C PHE A 48 -6.97 -7.36 -6.41
N ILE A 49 -5.82 -6.76 -6.75
CA ILE A 49 -4.55 -7.51 -6.82
C ILE A 49 -3.95 -7.74 -5.44
N THR A 50 -4.15 -6.82 -4.50
CA THR A 50 -3.74 -7.04 -3.11
C THR A 50 -4.50 -8.22 -2.52
N TYR A 51 -5.83 -8.22 -2.66
CA TYR A 51 -6.67 -9.32 -2.22
C TYR A 51 -6.33 -10.64 -2.92
N LEU A 52 -6.12 -10.63 -4.25
CA LEU A 52 -5.74 -11.83 -5.00
C LEU A 52 -4.38 -12.37 -4.54
N SER A 53 -3.42 -11.50 -4.27
CA SER A 53 -2.08 -11.90 -3.83
C SER A 53 -2.12 -12.64 -2.50
N THR A 54 -3.02 -12.25 -1.59
CA THR A 54 -3.22 -12.93 -0.30
C THR A 54 -3.55 -14.42 -0.46
N PHE A 55 -4.27 -14.82 -1.53
CA PHE A 55 -4.65 -16.22 -1.76
C PHE A 55 -3.62 -17.02 -2.55
N TYR A 56 -3.01 -16.40 -3.56
CA TYR A 56 -2.23 -17.14 -4.56
C TYR A 56 -0.72 -17.06 -4.35
N ILE A 57 -0.23 -16.10 -3.56
CA ILE A 57 1.21 -15.86 -3.41
C ILE A 57 1.65 -16.21 -2.00
N SER A 58 2.74 -16.97 -1.91
CA SER A 58 3.38 -17.28 -0.62
C SER A 58 3.82 -16.00 0.09
N LYS A 59 3.66 -15.95 1.42
CA LYS A 59 3.99 -14.79 2.27
C LYS A 59 5.40 -14.22 2.01
N ILE A 60 6.37 -15.08 1.69
CA ILE A 60 7.77 -14.69 1.43
C ILE A 60 7.88 -13.80 0.18
N TYR A 61 7.12 -14.09 -0.87
CA TYR A 61 7.16 -13.36 -2.14
C TYR A 61 6.08 -12.29 -2.25
N HIS A 62 5.09 -12.33 -1.36
CA HIS A 62 3.92 -11.47 -1.38
C HIS A 62 4.27 -9.98 -1.44
N THR A 63 5.12 -9.51 -0.53
CA THR A 63 5.50 -8.09 -0.45
C THR A 63 6.29 -7.64 -1.67
N LEU A 64 7.24 -8.46 -2.14
CA LEU A 64 8.04 -8.14 -3.33
C LEU A 64 7.19 -8.08 -4.59
N PHE A 65 6.27 -9.03 -4.76
CA PHE A 65 5.33 -9.04 -5.86
C PHE A 65 4.46 -7.78 -5.88
N LEU A 66 3.86 -7.43 -4.74
CA LEU A 66 3.03 -6.24 -4.62
C LEU A 66 3.83 -4.97 -4.89
N LEU A 67 5.07 -4.88 -4.43
CA LEU A 67 5.93 -3.72 -4.67
C LEU A 67 6.18 -3.51 -6.17
N ILE A 68 6.56 -4.56 -6.90
CA ILE A 68 6.75 -4.51 -8.36
C ILE A 68 5.44 -4.13 -9.05
N PHE A 69 4.34 -4.75 -8.61
CA PHE A 69 3.03 -4.48 -9.19
C PHE A 69 2.59 -3.03 -8.99
N TYR A 70 2.77 -2.47 -7.79
CA TYR A 70 2.43 -1.08 -7.49
C TYR A 70 3.27 -0.09 -8.31
N ILE A 71 4.54 -0.38 -8.56
CA ILE A 71 5.39 0.44 -9.45
C ILE A 71 4.81 0.46 -10.87
N LEU A 72 4.44 -0.71 -11.39
CA LEU A 72 3.87 -0.83 -12.73
C LEU A 72 2.49 -0.15 -12.81
N LEU A 73 1.63 -0.39 -11.83
CA LEU A 73 0.28 0.18 -11.77
C LEU A 73 0.34 1.72 -11.72
N LEU A 74 1.18 2.27 -10.84
CA LEU A 74 1.34 3.71 -10.70
C LEU A 74 1.91 4.33 -11.98
N ALA A 75 2.95 3.74 -12.57
CA ALA A 75 3.52 4.20 -13.82
C ALA A 75 2.49 4.17 -14.97
N TYR A 76 1.71 3.10 -15.06
CA TYR A 76 0.70 2.91 -16.10
C TYR A 76 -0.45 3.94 -16.01
N ILE A 77 -1.03 4.11 -14.82
CA ILE A 77 -2.20 4.98 -14.63
C ILE A 77 -1.81 6.46 -14.71
N THR A 78 -0.68 6.85 -14.09
CA THR A 78 -0.25 8.25 -14.02
C THR A 78 0.59 8.70 -15.22
N LYS A 79 1.01 7.74 -16.08
CA LYS A 79 1.88 7.93 -17.25
C LYS A 79 3.20 8.62 -16.92
N ILE A 80 3.83 8.23 -15.82
CA ILE A 80 5.13 8.74 -15.38
C ILE A 80 6.25 7.74 -15.69
N LYS A 81 7.51 8.16 -15.57
CA LYS A 81 8.64 7.26 -15.79
C LYS A 81 8.66 6.19 -14.70
N ILE A 82 9.11 4.98 -15.06
CA ILE A 82 9.24 3.85 -14.12
C ILE A 82 10.16 4.21 -12.95
N PHE A 83 11.23 4.97 -13.20
CA PHE A 83 12.13 5.44 -12.16
C PHE A 83 11.42 6.31 -11.11
N ASP A 84 10.65 7.30 -11.55
CA ASP A 84 9.90 8.19 -10.66
C ASP A 84 8.83 7.41 -9.86
N SER A 85 8.14 6.47 -10.53
CA SER A 85 7.20 5.54 -9.89
C SER A 85 7.88 4.68 -8.82
N THR A 86 9.09 4.20 -9.09
CA THR A 86 9.88 3.40 -8.15
C THR A 86 10.19 4.21 -6.90
N VAL A 87 10.65 5.46 -7.04
CA VAL A 87 10.93 6.34 -5.89
C VAL A 87 9.68 6.54 -5.04
N ILE A 88 8.52 6.78 -5.66
CA ILE A 88 7.25 6.99 -4.94
C ILE A 88 6.83 5.72 -4.18
N VAL A 89 6.87 4.56 -4.85
CA VAL A 89 6.47 3.29 -4.21
C VAL A 89 7.44 2.88 -3.13
N CYS A 90 8.74 3.11 -3.29
CA CYS A 90 9.74 2.88 -2.24
C CYS A 90 9.48 3.80 -1.03
N LEU A 91 9.11 5.06 -1.26
CA LEU A 91 8.77 5.98 -0.17
C LEU A 91 7.49 5.54 0.55
N PHE A 92 6.47 5.11 -0.19
CA PHE A 92 5.27 4.48 0.36
C PHE A 92 5.62 3.24 1.22
N ALA A 93 6.42 2.32 0.68
CA ALA A 93 6.85 1.12 1.41
C ALA A 93 7.63 1.47 2.69
N THR A 94 8.49 2.48 2.64
CA THR A 94 9.24 2.95 3.81
C THR A 94 8.31 3.51 4.88
N ILE A 95 7.33 4.32 4.49
CA ILE A 95 6.33 4.85 5.43
C ILE A 95 5.54 3.70 6.06
N THR A 96 5.01 2.77 5.26
CA THR A 96 4.22 1.65 5.75
C THR A 96 5.01 0.76 6.72
N LEU A 97 6.23 0.37 6.35
CA LEU A 97 7.10 -0.43 7.23
C LEU A 97 7.45 0.30 8.52
N THR A 98 7.73 1.60 8.45
CA THR A 98 8.02 2.40 9.64
C THR A 98 6.80 2.49 10.55
N THR A 99 5.60 2.66 9.99
CA THR A 99 4.37 2.70 10.80
C THR A 99 4.03 1.35 11.43
N GLU A 100 4.22 0.24 10.71
CA GLU A 100 3.97 -1.11 11.22
C GLU A 100 4.94 -1.42 12.37
N THR A 101 6.23 -1.21 12.17
CA THR A 101 7.24 -1.42 13.21
C THR A 101 7.04 -0.51 14.42
N PHE A 102 6.59 0.74 14.22
CA PHE A 102 6.28 1.65 15.32
C PHE A 102 5.09 1.18 16.15
N ILE A 103 4.03 0.68 15.51
CA ILE A 103 2.87 0.09 16.19
C ILE A 103 3.30 -1.16 16.98
N GLU A 104 4.10 -2.05 16.38
CA GLU A 104 4.63 -3.24 17.06
C GLU A 104 5.44 -2.88 18.32
N ILE A 105 6.29 -1.85 18.24
CA ILE A 105 7.07 -1.37 19.40
C ILE A 105 6.13 -0.87 20.51
N ILE A 106 5.09 -0.11 20.17
CA ILE A 106 4.11 0.38 21.16
C ILE A 106 3.37 -0.80 21.79
N GLU A 107 2.94 -1.78 21.00
CA GLU A 107 2.25 -2.97 21.51
C GLU A 107 3.13 -3.76 22.48
N MET A 108 4.41 -3.94 22.15
CA MET A 108 5.38 -4.58 23.04
C MET A 108 5.52 -3.83 24.37
N ILE A 109 5.57 -2.49 24.35
CA ILE A 109 5.74 -1.68 25.57
C ILE A 109 4.48 -1.70 26.45
N ILE A 110 3.29 -1.55 25.85
CA ILE A 110 2.03 -1.40 26.61
C ILE A 110 1.50 -2.75 27.08
N PHE A 111 1.49 -3.75 26.21
CA PHE A 111 0.90 -5.06 26.50
C PHE A 111 1.93 -6.07 27.05
N ASN A 112 3.21 -5.69 27.14
CA ASN A 112 4.32 -6.58 27.49
C ASN A 112 4.31 -7.88 26.66
N ALA A 113 3.81 -7.78 25.42
CA ALA A 113 3.70 -8.88 24.49
C ALA A 113 5.06 -9.09 23.80
N ASN A 114 5.43 -10.34 23.58
CA ASN A 114 6.66 -10.66 22.86
C ASN A 114 6.43 -10.68 21.35
N LEU A 115 7.47 -10.47 20.53
CA LEU A 115 7.39 -10.48 19.07
C LEU A 115 6.71 -11.75 18.52
N ASN A 116 7.01 -12.92 19.11
CA ASN A 116 6.36 -14.17 18.72
C ASN A 116 4.85 -14.18 19.02
N GLN A 117 4.36 -13.48 20.04
CA GLN A 117 2.92 -13.41 20.30
C GLN A 117 2.21 -12.43 19.36
N ILE A 118 2.92 -11.40 18.90
CA ILE A 118 2.38 -10.38 17.97
C ILE A 118 2.33 -10.93 16.54
N PHE A 119 3.39 -11.61 16.08
CA PHE A 119 3.46 -12.17 14.73
C PHE A 119 2.60 -13.42 14.50
N PHE A 120 2.29 -14.19 15.56
CA PHE A 120 1.51 -15.44 15.45
C PHE A 120 0.05 -15.29 15.92
N LYS A 121 -0.44 -14.06 16.04
CA LYS A 121 -1.84 -13.77 16.38
C LYS A 121 -2.80 -14.01 15.21
#